data_AF-A0A857MM93-F1
#
_entry.id   AF-A0A857MM93-F1
#
_cell.length_a   1.000
_cell.length_b   1.000
_cell.length_c   1.000
_cell.angle_alpha   90.00
_cell.angle_beta   90.00
_cell.angle_gamma   90.00
#
_symmetry.space_group_name_H-M   'P 1'
#
loop_
_entity.id
_entity.type
_entity.pdbx_description
1 polymer ?
#
loop_
_entity_poly.entity_id
_entity_poly.type
_entity_poly.pdbx_seq_one_letter_code
_entity_poly.pdbx_strand_id
1 'polypeptide(L)'
;MARLPQPGGDMGNWGNILNDYLRVAHDEQGNIKAGAIGATQVVDGALPQAKIQNLTTDLSAKYTKPGAGIPKTDLSASVQASLDKADTALQSVPPSAGVATLSGFPLRLAGEKQVSYPIELGKAHTPVANPTGAKKVLLAESWGTAGVLKHIWVASSGGGGVGDFSENGGKIRIYIDDDTTAVVDLSLNDFFAYASQGGEYATRRIGRTKRNTSNGESSAYRYLHMPFQKYLRVEVENTTATDIVFFGSADYTLVNDFAGLGSQQLAYKMYSVEAAAASPYDELTVVDINGSGQVESLWIAVNAASGDTGILEGNVEVYVDGETYPSWRSSGTEDAFNGGWYNVPVGGYPAGRAGDSAQSGLAMTYYRFFVDDPIFFSSHLKVLIHAGQPNQGTITSSTFGLSGFAGVWSNTAGNVNYLAVDTSTTLLNDQFTDTAGSLDTAKWNQVGGVTQGQATGSTITVAYDGSSSGQDVRIARKNAVLPTNYWVETRVRITDATHDGQEVSLIAQGNSPDPYFGSAIHVQLVRFGQNNWVIRARDDFDEVFIRTIGGGRNLTNVWVKLAFKVVGATVTAYWAPDSSPVWQPVGTWVTGKTGSAFGIGTWTAGAEFDYLVVRPLQTYTH
;
A
#
# COMPACT_ATOMS: atom_id res chain seq x y z
N MET A 1 -72.92 23.70 66.53
CA MET A 1 -71.90 23.71 65.47
C MET A 1 -70.88 24.77 65.84
N ALA A 2 -69.59 24.42 65.94
CA ALA A 2 -68.55 25.38 66.31
C ALA A 2 -68.49 26.50 65.26
N ARG A 3 -68.71 27.75 65.69
CA ARG A 3 -68.73 28.93 64.82
C ARG A 3 -68.19 30.15 65.56
N LEU A 4 -67.74 31.16 64.83
CA LEU A 4 -67.39 32.44 65.43
C LEU A 4 -68.64 33.12 66.04
N PRO A 5 -68.51 33.84 67.17
CA PRO A 5 -69.60 34.62 67.74
C PRO A 5 -70.10 35.71 66.76
N GLN A 6 -71.40 35.97 66.74
CA GLN A 6 -72.02 36.98 65.90
C GLN A 6 -72.33 38.26 66.68
N PRO A 7 -71.84 39.44 66.24
CA PRO A 7 -72.14 40.72 66.86
C PRO A 7 -73.64 41.02 66.93
N GLY A 8 -74.13 41.40 68.12
CA GLY A 8 -75.54 41.74 68.37
C GLY A 8 -76.51 40.56 68.55
N GLY A 9 -76.21 39.38 67.99
CA GLY A 9 -77.06 38.19 68.08
C GLY A 9 -76.76 37.27 69.27
N ASP A 10 -75.51 37.22 69.73
CA ASP A 10 -75.05 36.27 70.76
C ASP A 10 -74.78 36.92 72.13
N MET A 11 -75.31 38.13 72.35
CA MET A 11 -75.00 38.96 73.53
C MET A 11 -75.19 38.18 74.84
N GLY A 12 -74.14 38.14 75.67
CA GLY A 12 -74.09 37.36 76.93
C GLY A 12 -73.49 35.94 76.80
N ASN A 13 -73.36 35.38 75.59
CA ASN A 13 -72.87 34.00 75.38
C ASN A 13 -71.56 33.89 74.57
N TRP A 14 -70.89 35.01 74.27
CA TRP A 14 -69.71 35.04 73.38
C TRP A 14 -68.56 34.17 73.87
N GLY A 15 -68.27 34.19 75.18
CA GLY A 15 -67.15 33.44 75.75
C GLY A 15 -67.29 31.94 75.50
N ASN A 16 -68.49 31.39 75.68
CA ASN A 16 -68.76 29.97 75.46
C ASN A 16 -68.65 29.62 73.97
N ILE A 17 -69.25 30.43 73.08
CA ILE A 17 -69.22 30.19 71.64
C ILE A 17 -67.79 30.27 71.08
N LEU A 18 -67.01 31.25 71.51
CA LEU A 18 -65.61 31.38 71.10
C LEU A 18 -64.77 30.21 71.61
N ASN A 19 -64.96 29.78 72.85
CA ASN A 19 -64.27 28.61 73.39
C ASN A 19 -64.62 27.33 72.64
N ASP A 20 -65.89 27.11 72.29
CA ASP A 20 -66.31 25.97 71.46
C ASP A 20 -65.67 26.00 70.07
N TYR A 21 -65.55 27.19 69.47
CA TYR A 21 -64.84 27.36 68.19
C TYR A 21 -63.35 27.05 68.30
N LEU A 22 -62.66 27.63 69.28
CA LEU A 22 -61.22 27.42 69.45
C LEU A 22 -60.88 25.98 69.84
N ARG A 23 -61.75 25.33 70.63
CA ARG A 23 -61.61 23.92 71.03
C ARG A 23 -61.69 22.93 69.86
N VAL A 24 -62.08 23.37 68.65
CA VAL A 24 -61.95 22.53 67.44
C VAL A 24 -60.48 22.22 67.16
N ALA A 25 -59.59 23.20 67.28
CA ALA A 25 -58.17 23.07 66.96
C ALA A 25 -57.25 23.12 68.17
N HIS A 26 -57.71 23.65 69.31
CA HIS A 26 -56.89 23.85 70.51
C HIS A 26 -57.36 23.01 71.70
N ASP A 27 -56.43 22.64 72.58
CA ASP A 27 -56.69 22.05 73.89
C ASP A 27 -57.14 23.10 74.92
N GLU A 28 -57.37 22.68 76.16
CA GLU A 28 -57.85 23.57 77.23
C GLU A 28 -56.80 24.60 77.68
N GLN A 29 -55.53 24.40 77.32
CA GLN A 29 -54.41 25.27 77.63
C GLN A 29 -54.08 26.23 76.47
N GLY A 30 -54.78 26.12 75.34
CA GLY A 30 -54.58 26.95 74.16
C GLY A 30 -53.48 26.44 73.22
N ASN A 31 -53.00 25.20 73.38
CA ASN A 31 -52.08 24.58 72.41
C ASN A 31 -52.87 23.92 71.28
N ILE A 32 -52.28 23.79 70.10
CA ILE A 32 -52.88 23.08 68.98
C ILE A 32 -52.93 21.57 69.28
N LYS A 33 -54.10 20.94 69.09
CA LYS A 33 -54.30 19.49 69.28
C LYS A 33 -53.48 18.68 68.27
N ALA A 34 -52.98 17.52 68.70
CA ALA A 34 -52.38 16.55 67.79
C ALA A 34 -53.36 16.18 66.65
N GLY A 35 -52.90 16.24 65.41
CA GLY A 35 -53.73 15.97 64.21
C GLY A 35 -54.63 17.13 63.76
N ALA A 36 -54.67 18.27 64.47
CA ALA A 36 -55.44 19.44 64.04
C ALA A 36 -54.82 20.15 62.82
N ILE A 37 -53.52 19.94 62.57
CA ILE A 37 -52.81 20.43 61.39
C ILE A 37 -52.61 19.25 60.44
N GLY A 38 -53.35 19.25 59.33
CA GLY A 38 -53.25 18.29 58.23
C GLY A 38 -52.75 18.94 56.94
N ALA A 39 -52.79 18.18 55.86
CA ALA A 39 -52.26 18.60 54.56
C ALA A 39 -52.88 19.91 54.02
N THR A 40 -54.13 20.22 54.38
CA THR A 40 -54.80 21.47 53.98
C THR A 40 -54.39 22.69 54.79
N GLN A 41 -53.83 22.51 56.00
CA GLN A 41 -53.31 23.59 56.84
C GLN A 41 -51.81 23.83 56.61
N VAL A 42 -51.09 22.83 56.11
CA VAL A 42 -49.68 22.95 55.69
C VAL A 42 -49.65 23.43 54.24
N VAL A 43 -49.77 24.74 54.05
CA VAL A 43 -49.59 25.40 52.74
C VAL A 43 -48.12 25.72 52.49
N ASP A 44 -47.75 25.96 51.22
CA ASP A 44 -46.39 26.33 50.84
C ASP A 44 -45.88 27.52 51.66
N GLY A 45 -44.73 27.35 52.31
CA GLY A 45 -44.11 28.35 53.18
C GLY A 45 -44.61 28.41 54.63
N ALA A 46 -45.61 27.60 55.02
CA ALA A 46 -46.15 27.60 56.39
C ALA A 46 -45.20 26.99 57.44
N LEU A 47 -44.26 26.13 57.02
CA LEU A 47 -43.27 25.51 57.90
C LEU A 47 -41.90 26.17 57.68
N PRO A 48 -41.28 26.76 58.72
CA PRO A 48 -39.93 27.31 58.61
C PRO A 48 -38.93 26.24 58.20
N GLN A 49 -37.98 26.58 57.33
CA GLN A 49 -36.96 25.65 56.82
C GLN A 49 -36.19 24.92 57.94
N ALA A 50 -36.00 25.56 59.09
CA ALA A 50 -35.39 24.96 60.29
C ALA A 50 -36.10 23.70 60.81
N LYS A 51 -37.41 23.53 60.58
CA LYS A 51 -38.19 22.34 60.99
C LYS A 51 -38.03 21.15 60.05
N ILE A 52 -37.43 21.35 58.87
CA ILE A 52 -37.31 20.35 57.79
C ILE A 52 -35.82 20.06 57.47
N GLN A 53 -34.89 20.78 58.11
CA GLN A 53 -33.46 20.83 57.74
C GLN A 53 -32.71 19.49 57.79
N ASN A 54 -33.20 18.48 58.52
CA ASN A 54 -32.49 17.21 58.70
C ASN A 54 -33.05 16.04 57.88
N LEU A 55 -34.15 16.23 57.14
CA LEU A 55 -34.72 15.16 56.32
C LEU A 55 -33.75 14.69 55.23
N THR A 56 -33.02 15.61 54.60
CA THR A 56 -32.03 15.26 53.58
C THR A 56 -30.87 14.46 54.19
N THR A 57 -30.41 14.85 55.38
CA THR A 57 -29.32 14.17 56.10
C THR A 57 -29.70 12.75 56.50
N ASP A 58 -30.91 12.56 57.04
CA ASP A 58 -31.42 11.24 57.41
C ASP A 58 -31.62 10.33 56.18
N LEU A 59 -32.06 10.90 55.05
CA LEU A 59 -32.25 10.15 53.80
C LEU A 59 -30.92 9.73 53.18
N SER A 60 -29.92 10.63 53.20
CA SER A 60 -28.57 10.35 52.70
C SER A 60 -27.80 9.36 53.57
N ALA A 61 -28.06 9.29 54.87
CA ALA A 61 -27.43 8.32 55.76
C ALA A 61 -27.94 6.88 55.55
N LYS A 62 -29.16 6.71 55.03
CA LYS A 62 -29.76 5.38 54.82
C LYS A 62 -29.49 4.78 53.44
N TYR A 63 -29.01 5.58 52.49
CA TYR A 63 -28.71 5.11 51.14
C TYR A 63 -27.46 5.77 50.56
N THR A 64 -26.39 5.00 50.47
CA THR A 64 -25.17 5.39 49.75
C THR A 64 -25.09 4.61 48.44
N LYS A 65 -25.08 5.30 47.30
CA LYS A 65 -24.94 4.67 45.99
C LYS A 65 -23.55 3.99 45.88
N PRO A 66 -23.45 2.68 45.60
CA PRO A 66 -22.15 2.01 45.47
C PRO A 66 -21.35 2.56 44.27
N GLY A 67 -20.06 2.85 44.47
CA GLY A 67 -19.18 3.42 43.45
C GLY A 67 -18.86 2.49 42.26
N ALA A 68 -18.98 1.18 42.46
CA ALA A 68 -18.77 0.16 41.42
C ALA A 68 -20.07 -0.28 40.72
N GLY A 69 -21.20 0.40 40.98
CA GLY A 69 -22.52 -0.04 40.54
C GLY A 69 -23.19 -1.00 41.53
N ILE A 70 -24.46 -1.35 41.26
CA ILE A 70 -25.25 -2.23 42.12
C ILE A 70 -24.70 -3.67 42.01
N PRO A 71 -24.31 -4.33 43.12
CA PRO A 71 -23.86 -5.73 43.08
C PRO A 71 -24.92 -6.66 42.48
N LYS A 72 -24.51 -7.65 41.68
CA LYS A 72 -25.42 -8.62 41.05
C LYS A 72 -26.29 -9.35 42.09
N THR A 73 -25.77 -9.59 43.29
CA THR A 73 -26.47 -10.20 44.43
C THR A 73 -27.66 -9.39 44.94
N ASP A 74 -27.64 -8.07 44.73
CA ASP A 74 -28.65 -7.15 45.24
C ASP A 74 -29.82 -6.99 44.24
N LEU A 75 -29.70 -7.58 43.04
CA LEU A 75 -30.74 -7.60 42.01
C LEU A 75 -31.73 -8.74 42.25
N SER A 76 -32.96 -8.62 41.72
CA SER A 76 -33.94 -9.72 41.82
C SER A 76 -33.44 -10.97 41.08
N ALA A 77 -33.88 -12.15 41.51
CA ALA A 77 -33.52 -13.42 40.87
C ALA A 77 -33.82 -13.45 39.36
N SER A 78 -34.90 -12.80 38.92
CA SER A 78 -35.24 -12.66 37.49
C SER A 78 -34.25 -11.80 36.70
N VAL A 79 -33.68 -10.77 37.31
CA VAL A 79 -32.68 -9.90 36.69
C VAL A 79 -31.32 -10.59 36.69
N GLN A 80 -30.96 -11.27 37.77
CA GLN A 80 -29.74 -12.10 37.83
C GLN A 80 -29.74 -13.16 36.73
N ALA A 81 -30.85 -13.90 36.58
CA ALA A 81 -31.01 -14.90 35.53
C ALA A 81 -30.96 -14.31 34.11
N SER A 82 -31.48 -13.09 33.91
CA SER A 82 -31.36 -12.39 32.62
C SER A 82 -29.92 -11.94 32.34
N LEU A 83 -29.16 -11.53 33.37
CA LEU A 83 -27.73 -11.20 33.25
C LEU A 83 -26.90 -12.46 32.97
N ASP A 84 -27.16 -13.58 33.65
CA ASP A 84 -26.50 -14.86 33.36
C ASP A 84 -26.78 -15.35 31.92
N LYS A 85 -28.01 -15.14 31.45
CA LYS A 85 -28.37 -15.38 30.04
C LYS A 85 -27.63 -14.45 29.09
N ALA A 86 -27.43 -13.18 29.45
CA ALA A 86 -26.67 -12.24 28.64
C ALA A 86 -25.17 -12.63 28.57
N ASP A 87 -24.59 -13.09 29.67
CA ASP A 87 -23.20 -13.56 29.73
C ASP A 87 -22.98 -14.85 28.92
N THR A 88 -24.02 -15.69 28.81
CA THR A 88 -23.99 -16.95 28.04
C THR A 88 -24.61 -16.84 26.64
N ALA A 89 -25.18 -15.68 26.29
CA ALA A 89 -25.70 -15.35 24.96
C ALA A 89 -24.59 -14.92 23.98
N LEU A 90 -23.33 -15.23 24.28
CA LEU A 90 -22.31 -15.34 23.24
C LEU A 90 -22.61 -16.58 22.38
N GLN A 91 -23.71 -16.52 21.62
CA GLN A 91 -23.67 -17.11 20.30
C GLN A 91 -22.57 -16.34 19.59
N SER A 92 -21.49 -17.02 19.24
CA SER A 92 -20.55 -16.54 18.24
C SER A 92 -21.26 -16.47 16.89
N VAL A 93 -22.21 -15.54 16.77
CA VAL A 93 -22.44 -14.85 15.54
C VAL A 93 -21.19 -14.00 15.41
N PRO A 94 -20.31 -14.25 14.42
CA PRO A 94 -19.20 -13.37 14.15
C PRO A 94 -19.77 -11.95 14.14
N PRO A 95 -19.13 -10.97 14.78
CA PRO A 95 -19.59 -9.61 14.64
C PRO A 95 -19.77 -9.36 13.16
N SER A 96 -20.94 -8.85 12.78
CA SER A 96 -21.07 -8.10 11.54
C SER A 96 -20.18 -6.87 11.67
N ALA A 97 -18.86 -7.07 11.64
CA ALA A 97 -17.93 -6.11 11.09
C ALA A 97 -18.50 -5.82 9.71
N GLY A 98 -18.81 -4.55 9.47
CA GLY A 98 -19.69 -4.14 8.38
C GLY A 98 -19.44 -4.94 7.10
N VAL A 99 -20.53 -5.44 6.52
CA VAL A 99 -20.52 -5.81 5.10
C VAL A 99 -20.30 -4.51 4.33
N ALA A 100 -19.04 -4.09 4.25
CA ALA A 100 -18.52 -3.20 3.22
C ALA A 100 -17.91 -4.04 2.08
N THR A 101 -18.17 -5.35 2.05
CA THR A 101 -17.91 -6.20 0.88
C THR A 101 -19.10 -6.11 -0.07
N LEU A 102 -19.34 -4.91 -0.61
CA LEU A 102 -19.99 -4.80 -1.91
C LEU A 102 -18.85 -4.69 -2.94
N SER A 103 -18.59 -5.80 -3.63
CA SER A 103 -17.80 -5.86 -4.87
C SER A 103 -16.33 -5.42 -4.79
N GLY A 104 -15.50 -6.20 -4.10
CA GLY A 104 -14.07 -6.40 -4.39
C GLY A 104 -13.13 -5.17 -4.48
N PHE A 105 -13.48 -4.01 -3.96
CA PHE A 105 -12.52 -2.97 -3.58
C PHE A 105 -13.03 -2.28 -2.32
N PRO A 106 -12.15 -1.96 -1.35
CA PRO A 106 -12.50 -1.02 -0.31
C PRO A 106 -12.92 0.31 -0.92
N LEU A 107 -13.99 0.90 -0.39
CA LEU A 107 -14.20 2.35 -0.53
C LEU A 107 -12.94 3.07 -0.05
N ARG A 108 -12.58 4.19 -0.72
CA ARG A 108 -11.43 4.99 -0.29
C ARG A 108 -11.59 5.42 1.16
N LEU A 109 -10.54 5.23 1.96
CA LEU A 109 -10.55 5.66 3.35
C LEU A 109 -10.36 7.18 3.46
N ALA A 110 -10.92 7.80 4.49
CA ALA A 110 -10.69 9.22 4.74
C ALA A 110 -9.19 9.47 4.99
N GLY A 111 -8.59 10.42 4.26
CA GLY A 111 -7.15 10.73 4.34
C GLY A 111 -6.26 9.84 3.45
N GLU A 112 -6.84 8.93 2.67
CA GLU A 112 -6.10 8.12 1.70
C GLU A 112 -5.47 8.98 0.60
N LYS A 113 -4.15 8.82 0.39
CA LYS A 113 -3.43 9.49 -0.70
C LYS A 113 -3.09 8.49 -1.78
N GLN A 114 -3.63 8.67 -2.99
CA GLN A 114 -3.24 7.90 -4.16
C GLN A 114 -1.87 8.36 -4.68
N VAL A 115 -1.01 7.39 -4.96
CA VAL A 115 0.31 7.54 -5.53
C VAL A 115 0.33 6.78 -6.84
N SER A 116 0.64 7.48 -7.92
CA SER A 116 0.80 6.92 -9.26
C SER A 116 1.83 7.75 -10.00
N TYR A 117 2.86 7.08 -10.51
CA TYR A 117 3.98 7.73 -11.16
C TYR A 117 4.41 6.87 -12.33
N PRO A 118 3.99 7.21 -13.57
CA PRO A 118 4.35 6.42 -14.74
C PRO A 118 5.85 6.52 -14.98
N ILE A 119 6.45 5.39 -15.35
CA ILE A 119 7.78 5.33 -15.95
C ILE A 119 7.56 5.39 -17.44
N GLU A 120 8.20 6.38 -18.08
CA GLU A 120 7.98 6.66 -19.49
C GLU A 120 9.02 6.01 -20.40
N LEU A 121 10.24 5.75 -19.95
CA LEU A 121 11.22 5.00 -20.75
C LEU A 121 12.25 4.31 -19.85
N GLY A 122 12.09 3.02 -19.65
CA GLY A 122 13.24 2.16 -19.35
C GLY A 122 13.96 1.82 -20.66
N LYS A 123 14.66 2.76 -21.31
CA LYS A 123 15.63 2.36 -22.32
C LYS A 123 16.78 1.70 -21.58
N ALA A 124 16.71 0.38 -21.39
CA ALA A 124 17.94 -0.38 -21.38
C ALA A 124 18.59 -0.08 -22.74
N HIS A 125 19.72 0.58 -22.78
CA HIS A 125 20.51 0.76 -23.98
C HIS A 125 21.95 0.55 -23.57
N THR A 126 22.76 -0.05 -24.44
CA THR A 126 24.06 0.53 -24.78
C THR A 126 24.64 -0.11 -26.05
N PRO A 127 25.38 0.64 -26.88
CA PRO A 127 26.34 0.08 -27.83
C PRO A 127 27.71 -0.13 -27.17
N VAL A 128 27.88 0.21 -25.88
CA VAL A 128 29.18 0.16 -25.17
C VAL A 128 28.96 -0.31 -23.72
N ALA A 129 29.53 -1.47 -23.38
CA ALA A 129 29.75 -2.02 -22.02
C ALA A 129 28.63 -1.84 -20.95
N ASN A 130 27.52 -2.57 -21.09
CA ASN A 130 26.45 -2.66 -20.08
C ASN A 130 26.94 -2.84 -18.63
N PRO A 131 26.29 -2.22 -17.62
CA PRO A 131 26.36 -2.72 -16.25
C PRO A 131 25.93 -4.19 -16.21
N THR A 132 26.64 -5.02 -15.46
CA THR A 132 26.39 -6.46 -15.40
C THR A 132 25.15 -6.76 -14.54
N GLY A 133 24.26 -7.65 -14.99
CA GLY A 133 23.13 -8.16 -14.20
C GLY A 133 21.75 -7.93 -14.79
N ALA A 134 20.72 -8.15 -13.97
CA ALA A 134 19.31 -8.06 -14.33
C ALA A 134 18.87 -6.61 -14.63
N LYS A 135 18.16 -6.41 -15.76
CA LYS A 135 17.63 -5.11 -16.19
C LYS A 135 16.28 -4.85 -15.52
N LYS A 136 16.27 -4.15 -14.39
CA LYS A 136 15.07 -3.96 -13.56
C LYS A 136 14.52 -2.53 -13.64
N VAL A 137 13.22 -2.42 -13.89
CA VAL A 137 12.43 -1.19 -13.77
C VAL A 137 11.61 -1.26 -12.49
N LEU A 138 11.60 -0.19 -11.69
CA LEU A 138 10.82 -0.13 -10.45
C LEU A 138 9.55 0.70 -10.63
N LEU A 139 8.40 0.05 -10.75
CA LEU A 139 7.12 0.74 -10.91
C LEU A 139 6.67 1.49 -9.65
N ALA A 140 7.06 0.98 -8.48
CA ALA A 140 6.82 1.62 -7.19
C ALA A 140 7.81 1.09 -6.15
N GLU A 141 8.21 1.95 -5.21
CA GLU A 141 8.77 1.55 -3.93
C GLU A 141 8.27 2.51 -2.85
N SER A 142 7.84 1.98 -1.71
CA SER A 142 7.38 2.72 -0.56
C SER A 142 7.82 2.02 0.71
N TRP A 143 8.22 2.79 1.73
CA TRP A 143 8.66 2.25 3.00
C TRP A 143 8.20 3.10 4.18
N GLY A 144 8.08 2.48 5.36
CA GLY A 144 7.75 3.11 6.64
C GLY A 144 6.27 3.47 6.81
N THR A 145 5.48 3.50 5.74
CA THR A 145 4.07 3.88 5.75
C THR A 145 3.21 2.74 5.23
N ALA A 146 2.06 2.51 5.86
CA ALA A 146 1.10 1.50 5.46
C ALA A 146 0.35 1.92 4.19
N GLY A 147 -0.17 0.93 3.45
CA GLY A 147 -0.90 1.21 2.23
C GLY A 147 -1.54 0.00 1.57
N VAL A 148 -2.03 0.22 0.35
CA VAL A 148 -2.66 -0.80 -0.50
C VAL A 148 -2.24 -0.58 -1.95
N LEU A 149 -1.63 -1.59 -2.58
CA LEU A 149 -1.44 -1.62 -4.03
C LEU A 149 -2.78 -1.92 -4.72
N LYS A 150 -3.17 -1.08 -5.68
CA LYS A 150 -4.52 -1.08 -6.28
C LYS A 150 -4.57 -1.41 -7.76
N HIS A 151 -3.54 -1.01 -8.50
CA HIS A 151 -3.55 -1.13 -9.95
C HIS A 151 -2.13 -1.17 -10.49
N ILE A 152 -1.91 -1.98 -11.52
CA ILE A 152 -0.69 -1.97 -12.31
C ILE A 152 -1.09 -1.84 -13.77
N TRP A 153 -0.46 -0.92 -14.48
CA TRP A 153 -0.53 -0.82 -15.92
C TRP A 153 0.88 -0.88 -16.50
N VAL A 154 1.03 -1.57 -17.62
CA VAL A 154 2.26 -1.62 -18.39
C VAL A 154 1.98 -1.52 -19.88
N ALA A 155 2.94 -1.00 -20.62
CA ALA A 155 3.01 -1.11 -22.07
C ALA A 155 4.45 -1.30 -22.51
N SER A 156 4.67 -2.10 -23.54
CA SER A 156 6.01 -2.34 -24.07
C SER A 156 5.98 -2.61 -25.55
N SER A 157 7.08 -2.27 -26.22
CA SER A 157 7.41 -2.76 -27.56
C SER A 157 8.39 -3.94 -27.47
N GLY A 158 8.59 -4.67 -28.57
CA GLY A 158 9.51 -5.81 -28.59
C GLY A 158 9.49 -6.59 -29.89
N GLY A 159 10.12 -7.76 -29.90
CA GLY A 159 10.12 -8.69 -31.04
C GLY A 159 8.75 -9.31 -31.35
N GLY A 160 8.74 -10.48 -32.00
CA GLY A 160 7.55 -11.29 -32.34
C GLY A 160 7.42 -12.67 -31.64
N GLY A 161 8.40 -13.12 -30.84
CA GLY A 161 8.45 -14.45 -30.21
C GLY A 161 7.78 -14.58 -28.84
N VAL A 162 7.58 -15.84 -28.39
CA VAL A 162 7.05 -16.20 -27.06
C VAL A 162 8.00 -15.90 -25.89
N GLY A 163 9.30 -15.77 -26.19
CA GLY A 163 10.34 -15.39 -25.22
C GLY A 163 10.59 -13.89 -25.14
N ASP A 164 9.79 -13.07 -25.82
CA ASP A 164 9.95 -11.62 -25.78
C ASP A 164 9.50 -11.04 -24.45
N PHE A 165 9.94 -9.81 -24.18
CA PHE A 165 9.68 -9.10 -22.94
C PHE A 165 8.19 -9.04 -22.58
N SER A 166 7.32 -8.67 -23.52
CA SER A 166 5.87 -8.59 -23.27
C SER A 166 5.22 -9.97 -23.00
N GLU A 167 5.94 -11.07 -23.22
CA GLU A 167 5.49 -12.45 -23.02
C GLU A 167 6.25 -13.07 -21.82
N ASN A 168 7.01 -14.15 -22.03
CA ASN A 168 7.73 -14.86 -20.96
C ASN A 168 9.12 -14.27 -20.66
N GLY A 169 9.59 -13.29 -21.45
CA GLY A 169 10.87 -12.62 -21.25
C GLY A 169 10.83 -11.43 -20.28
N GLY A 170 9.64 -11.02 -19.85
CA GLY A 170 9.45 -10.02 -18.80
C GLY A 170 8.96 -10.71 -17.54
N LYS A 171 9.56 -10.39 -16.39
CA LYS A 171 9.11 -10.88 -15.09
C LYS A 171 8.63 -9.73 -14.23
N ILE A 172 7.56 -9.92 -13.48
CA ILE A 172 7.10 -8.97 -12.47
C ILE A 172 7.25 -9.59 -11.08
N ARG A 173 7.88 -8.84 -10.17
CA ARG A 173 7.92 -9.20 -8.76
C ARG A 173 7.30 -8.12 -7.89
N ILE A 174 6.54 -8.56 -6.91
CA ILE A 174 5.91 -7.69 -5.91
C ILE A 174 6.37 -8.16 -4.54
N TYR A 175 6.89 -7.22 -3.76
CA TYR A 175 7.33 -7.41 -2.39
C TYR A 175 6.43 -6.58 -1.49
N ILE A 176 5.89 -7.20 -0.45
CA ILE A 176 5.03 -6.58 0.55
C ILE A 176 5.54 -6.98 1.91
N ASP A 177 5.88 -5.99 2.72
CA ASP A 177 6.41 -6.08 4.09
C ASP A 177 7.74 -6.84 4.26
N ASP A 178 8.07 -7.79 3.38
CA ASP A 178 9.35 -8.50 3.30
C ASP A 178 10.06 -8.17 1.96
N ASP A 179 11.26 -7.57 2.02
CA ASP A 179 12.06 -7.23 0.83
C ASP A 179 12.91 -8.40 0.31
N THR A 180 12.89 -9.55 0.99
CA THR A 180 13.63 -10.76 0.61
C THR A 180 12.75 -11.80 -0.09
N THR A 181 11.46 -11.83 0.22
CA THR A 181 10.51 -12.82 -0.33
C THR A 181 9.40 -12.13 -1.13
N ALA A 182 9.40 -12.33 -2.44
CA ALA A 182 8.35 -11.79 -3.29
C ALA A 182 7.02 -12.54 -3.06
N VAL A 183 5.92 -11.79 -2.91
CA VAL A 183 4.56 -12.33 -2.84
C VAL A 183 3.97 -12.61 -4.23
N VAL A 184 4.59 -12.05 -5.27
CA VAL A 184 4.37 -12.37 -6.68
C VAL A 184 5.73 -12.49 -7.34
N ASP A 185 5.99 -13.57 -8.07
CA ASP A 185 7.11 -13.71 -9.00
C ASP A 185 6.61 -14.50 -10.21
N LEU A 186 6.20 -13.78 -11.25
CA LEU A 186 5.54 -14.34 -12.43
C LEU A 186 6.11 -13.71 -13.70
N SER A 187 5.95 -14.41 -14.83
CA SER A 187 6.08 -13.76 -16.13
C SER A 187 5.02 -12.65 -16.29
N LEU A 188 5.29 -11.63 -17.12
CA LEU A 188 4.27 -10.63 -17.46
C LEU A 188 3.05 -11.30 -18.08
N ASN A 189 3.25 -12.33 -18.90
CA ASN A 189 2.18 -13.09 -19.52
C ASN A 189 1.24 -13.73 -18.49
N ASP A 190 1.79 -14.44 -17.51
CA ASP A 190 1.01 -15.14 -16.48
C ASP A 190 0.38 -14.16 -15.49
N PHE A 191 1.12 -13.10 -15.11
CA PHE A 191 0.59 -12.07 -14.21
C PHE A 191 -0.65 -11.37 -14.79
N PHE A 192 -0.70 -11.21 -16.12
CA PHE A 192 -1.85 -10.65 -16.83
C PHE A 192 -2.79 -11.73 -17.39
N ALA A 193 -2.81 -12.94 -16.82
CA ALA A 193 -3.69 -14.06 -17.18
C ALA A 193 -3.86 -14.25 -18.71
N TYR A 194 -2.75 -14.19 -19.44
CA TYR A 194 -2.74 -14.19 -20.90
C TYR A 194 -2.17 -15.50 -21.44
N ALA A 195 -2.75 -16.02 -22.51
CA ALA A 195 -2.15 -17.13 -23.25
C ALA A 195 -0.96 -16.59 -24.05
N SER A 196 0.08 -17.41 -24.24
CA SER A 196 1.22 -17.03 -25.08
C SER A 196 0.74 -16.53 -26.44
N GLN A 197 1.09 -15.28 -26.80
CA GLN A 197 0.60 -14.61 -28.02
C GLN A 197 -0.93 -14.62 -28.18
N GLY A 198 -1.66 -14.48 -27.07
CA GLY A 198 -3.11 -14.31 -27.02
C GLY A 198 -3.63 -13.16 -27.89
N GLY A 199 -4.95 -13.14 -28.08
CA GLY A 199 -5.69 -12.02 -28.65
C GLY A 199 -6.11 -11.02 -27.58
N GLU A 200 -6.61 -9.86 -28.01
CA GLU A 200 -7.13 -8.85 -27.08
C GLU A 200 -8.24 -9.40 -26.18
N TYR A 201 -8.19 -9.01 -24.90
CA TYR A 201 -9.29 -9.24 -23.98
C TYR A 201 -9.29 -8.20 -22.86
N ALA A 202 -10.46 -7.95 -22.28
CA ALA A 202 -10.61 -7.00 -21.20
C ALA A 202 -11.77 -7.41 -20.29
N THR A 203 -11.60 -7.18 -18.99
CA THR A 203 -12.61 -7.37 -17.96
C THR A 203 -12.58 -6.16 -17.02
N ARG A 204 -13.44 -6.15 -15.99
CA ARG A 204 -13.34 -5.11 -14.94
C ARG A 204 -12.06 -5.19 -14.11
N ARG A 205 -11.33 -6.32 -14.12
CA ARG A 205 -10.17 -6.57 -13.24
C ARG A 205 -8.85 -6.63 -13.97
N ILE A 206 -8.85 -7.13 -15.19
CA ILE A 206 -7.64 -7.44 -15.93
C ILE A 206 -7.91 -7.34 -17.41
N GLY A 207 -6.91 -6.95 -18.18
CA GLY A 207 -7.01 -6.93 -19.63
C GLY A 207 -5.68 -6.70 -20.29
N ARG A 208 -5.61 -7.03 -21.57
CA ARG A 208 -4.43 -6.88 -22.41
C ARG A 208 -4.85 -6.59 -23.85
N THR A 209 -4.21 -5.60 -24.46
CA THR A 209 -4.43 -5.30 -25.89
C THR A 209 -3.83 -6.40 -26.75
N LYS A 210 -4.38 -6.62 -27.94
CA LYS A 210 -3.74 -7.47 -28.93
C LYS A 210 -2.32 -6.94 -29.20
N ARG A 211 -1.36 -7.85 -29.26
CA ARG A 211 0.00 -7.52 -29.63
C ARG A 211 0.09 -7.14 -31.12
N ASN A 212 0.80 -6.07 -31.41
CA ASN A 212 1.12 -5.69 -32.78
C ASN A 212 2.20 -6.64 -33.35
N THR A 213 1.87 -7.32 -34.44
CA THR A 213 2.75 -8.33 -35.07
C THR A 213 3.99 -7.73 -35.73
N SER A 214 4.01 -6.42 -36.01
CA SER A 214 5.12 -5.76 -36.70
C SER A 214 6.18 -5.19 -35.76
N ASN A 215 5.81 -4.82 -34.52
CA ASN A 215 6.70 -4.12 -33.58
C ASN A 215 6.54 -4.57 -32.12
N GLY A 216 5.76 -5.63 -31.88
CA GLY A 216 5.58 -6.25 -30.57
C GLY A 216 4.85 -5.40 -29.53
N GLU A 217 4.29 -4.25 -29.93
CA GLU A 217 3.61 -3.32 -29.03
C GLU A 217 2.37 -3.97 -28.41
N SER A 218 2.29 -3.92 -27.07
CA SER A 218 1.10 -4.31 -26.31
C SER A 218 1.04 -3.55 -24.99
N SER A 219 -0.15 -3.49 -24.40
CA SER A 219 -0.35 -2.95 -23.06
C SER A 219 -1.27 -3.86 -22.26
N ALA A 220 -1.10 -3.86 -20.95
CA ALA A 220 -1.89 -4.65 -20.04
C ALA A 220 -2.18 -3.86 -18.76
N TYR A 221 -3.31 -4.18 -18.13
CA TYR A 221 -3.67 -3.65 -16.83
C TYR A 221 -4.18 -4.76 -15.92
N ARG A 222 -3.98 -4.56 -14.62
CA ARG A 222 -4.57 -5.40 -13.58
C ARG A 222 -4.90 -4.57 -12.35
N TYR A 223 -6.14 -4.70 -11.90
CA TYR A 223 -6.64 -4.18 -10.65
C TYR A 223 -6.48 -5.24 -9.56
N LEU A 224 -5.87 -4.83 -8.46
CA LEU A 224 -5.44 -5.70 -7.36
C LEU A 224 -5.88 -5.10 -6.03
N HIS A 225 -5.92 -5.90 -4.98
CA HIS A 225 -5.99 -5.39 -3.61
C HIS A 225 -4.91 -6.08 -2.78
N MET A 226 -3.74 -5.44 -2.67
CA MET A 226 -2.63 -5.98 -1.86
C MET A 226 -2.25 -4.98 -0.77
N PRO A 227 -2.81 -5.12 0.45
CA PRO A 227 -2.41 -4.32 1.60
C PRO A 227 -0.95 -4.57 2.00
N PHE A 228 -0.28 -3.55 2.52
CA PHE A 228 1.05 -3.64 3.10
C PHE A 228 1.14 -2.75 4.35
N GLN A 229 1.83 -3.22 5.39
CA GLN A 229 1.98 -2.53 6.66
C GLN A 229 3.05 -1.44 6.61
N LYS A 230 4.17 -1.73 5.95
CA LYS A 230 5.36 -0.90 6.01
C LYS A 230 6.16 -0.87 4.73
N TYR A 231 6.06 -1.88 3.87
CA TYR A 231 6.90 -1.94 2.67
C TYR A 231 6.12 -2.41 1.44
N LEU A 232 6.35 -1.70 0.33
CA LEU A 232 5.90 -2.09 -1.00
C LEU A 232 7.06 -1.91 -1.97
N ARG A 233 7.34 -2.90 -2.81
CA ARG A 233 8.17 -2.75 -4.01
C ARG A 233 7.57 -3.53 -5.16
N VAL A 234 7.45 -2.88 -6.31
CA VAL A 234 7.00 -3.49 -7.57
C VAL A 234 8.11 -3.34 -8.59
N GLU A 235 8.70 -4.46 -8.99
CA GLU A 235 9.76 -4.49 -10.01
C GLU A 235 9.32 -5.26 -11.25
N VAL A 236 9.78 -4.82 -12.40
CA VAL A 236 9.69 -5.53 -13.67
C VAL A 236 11.11 -5.76 -14.19
N GLU A 237 11.46 -7.00 -14.43
CA GLU A 237 12.77 -7.41 -14.94
C GLU A 237 12.65 -7.82 -16.40
N ASN A 238 13.51 -7.27 -17.25
CA ASN A 238 13.72 -7.77 -18.59
C ASN A 238 14.78 -8.87 -18.56
N THR A 239 14.38 -10.11 -18.82
CA THR A 239 15.27 -11.28 -18.88
C THR A 239 15.75 -11.58 -20.30
N THR A 240 15.35 -10.80 -21.30
CA THR A 240 15.82 -10.98 -22.68
C THR A 240 17.19 -10.33 -22.88
N ALA A 241 17.88 -10.76 -23.94
CA ALA A 241 19.12 -10.12 -24.36
C ALA A 241 18.89 -8.74 -24.98
N THR A 242 17.67 -8.47 -25.45
CA THR A 242 17.32 -7.25 -26.20
C THR A 242 16.85 -6.15 -25.28
N ASP A 243 17.20 -4.94 -25.69
CA ASP A 243 16.66 -3.72 -25.11
C ASP A 243 15.24 -3.48 -25.57
N ILE A 244 14.39 -2.98 -24.67
CA ILE A 244 12.96 -2.80 -24.91
C ILE A 244 12.53 -1.41 -24.47
N VAL A 245 11.49 -0.88 -25.14
CA VAL A 245 10.81 0.32 -24.64
C VAL A 245 9.71 -0.16 -23.71
N PHE A 246 9.72 0.35 -22.49
CA PHE A 246 8.74 0.02 -21.46
C PHE A 246 8.17 1.26 -20.81
N PHE A 247 6.85 1.23 -20.67
CA PHE A 247 6.03 2.15 -19.93
C PHE A 247 5.32 1.38 -18.82
N GLY A 248 5.16 1.98 -17.65
CA GLY A 248 4.32 1.36 -16.64
C GLY A 248 4.12 2.19 -15.39
N SER A 249 3.12 1.83 -14.61
CA SER A 249 2.86 2.39 -13.29
C SER A 249 2.32 1.32 -12.35
N ALA A 250 2.64 1.49 -11.06
CA ALA A 250 1.98 0.77 -9.98
C ALA A 250 1.31 1.81 -9.08
N ASP A 251 -0.02 1.80 -9.07
CA ASP A 251 -0.82 2.74 -8.32
C ASP A 251 -1.13 2.14 -6.95
N TYR A 252 -0.72 2.85 -5.91
CA TYR A 252 -0.96 2.44 -4.53
C TYR A 252 -1.47 3.62 -3.73
N THR A 253 -2.03 3.33 -2.56
CA THR A 253 -2.52 4.35 -1.66
C THR A 253 -1.86 4.21 -0.31
N LEU A 254 -1.48 5.35 0.28
CA LEU A 254 -0.92 5.39 1.62
C LEU A 254 -2.00 5.71 2.65
N VAL A 255 -1.92 5.04 3.79
CA VAL A 255 -2.75 5.27 4.97
C VAL A 255 -1.85 5.50 6.18
N ASN A 256 -2.32 6.32 7.13
CA ASN A 256 -1.51 6.70 8.29
C ASN A 256 -1.25 5.52 9.23
N ASP A 257 -2.24 4.63 9.35
CA ASP A 257 -2.20 3.48 10.24
C ASP A 257 -2.82 2.28 9.51
N PHE A 258 -2.11 1.14 9.53
CA PHE A 258 -2.62 -0.12 9.00
C PHE A 258 -3.88 -0.56 9.75
N ALA A 259 -3.98 -0.22 11.04
CA ALA A 259 -5.18 -0.41 11.87
C ALA A 259 -6.44 0.17 11.20
N GLY A 260 -6.28 1.28 10.47
CA GLY A 260 -7.36 1.97 9.75
C GLY A 260 -8.00 1.15 8.61
N LEU A 261 -7.34 0.08 8.14
CA LEU A 261 -7.92 -0.83 7.14
C LEU A 261 -8.95 -1.81 7.75
N GLY A 262 -9.08 -1.90 9.08
CA GLY A 262 -10.01 -2.80 9.74
C GLY A 262 -9.86 -4.26 9.29
N SER A 263 -10.96 -4.89 8.87
CA SER A 263 -10.96 -6.29 8.40
C SER A 263 -10.23 -6.53 7.07
N GLN A 264 -9.69 -5.48 6.44
CA GLN A 264 -8.95 -5.56 5.18
C GLN A 264 -7.42 -5.58 5.40
N GLN A 265 -6.97 -5.79 6.63
CA GLN A 265 -5.56 -5.98 7.00
C GLN A 265 -5.05 -7.38 6.60
N LEU A 266 -5.25 -7.73 5.34
CA LEU A 266 -4.90 -9.04 4.81
C LEU A 266 -3.50 -9.01 4.21
N ALA A 267 -2.73 -10.07 4.42
CA ALA A 267 -1.56 -10.33 3.57
C ALA A 267 -2.04 -10.90 2.22
N TYR A 268 -1.25 -10.73 1.17
CA TYR A 268 -1.54 -11.31 -0.15
C TYR A 268 -0.37 -12.18 -0.60
N LYS A 269 -0.67 -13.31 -1.25
CA LYS A 269 0.30 -14.08 -2.02
C LYS A 269 -0.33 -14.66 -3.27
N MET A 270 0.44 -14.62 -4.36
CA MET A 270 0.15 -15.36 -5.58
C MET A 270 0.92 -16.66 -5.56
N TYR A 271 0.20 -17.78 -5.57
CA TYR A 271 0.76 -19.12 -5.70
C TYR A 271 0.76 -19.53 -7.16
N SER A 272 1.77 -20.27 -7.58
CA SER A 272 1.88 -20.81 -8.93
C SER A 272 2.52 -22.19 -8.92
N VAL A 273 2.10 -23.01 -9.88
CA VAL A 273 2.75 -24.26 -10.27
C VAL A 273 2.78 -24.30 -11.79
N GLU A 274 3.97 -24.48 -12.36
CA GLU A 274 4.17 -24.51 -13.81
C GLU A 274 4.71 -25.87 -14.21
N ALA A 275 3.94 -26.62 -15.00
CA ALA A 275 4.37 -27.88 -15.58
C ALA A 275 4.48 -27.74 -17.09
N ALA A 276 5.67 -27.44 -17.58
CA ALA A 276 5.95 -27.33 -19.02
C ALA A 276 5.73 -28.66 -19.78
N ALA A 277 5.73 -29.78 -19.07
CA ALA A 277 5.54 -31.13 -19.61
C ALA A 277 4.72 -31.99 -18.63
N ALA A 278 3.51 -31.56 -18.31
CA ALA A 278 2.54 -32.38 -17.58
C ALA A 278 2.15 -33.60 -18.42
N SER A 279 2.01 -34.75 -17.78
CA SER A 279 1.46 -35.96 -18.38
C SER A 279 -0.07 -35.93 -18.33
N PRO A 280 -0.77 -36.64 -19.25
CA PRO A 280 -2.20 -36.83 -19.13
C PRO A 280 -2.57 -37.36 -17.73
N TYR A 281 -3.58 -36.73 -17.12
CA TYR A 281 -4.13 -37.08 -15.81
C TYR A 281 -3.21 -36.80 -14.61
N ASP A 282 -2.12 -36.06 -14.79
CA ASP A 282 -1.36 -35.51 -13.67
C ASP A 282 -2.24 -34.63 -12.77
N GLU A 283 -1.91 -34.63 -11.48
CA GLU A 283 -2.49 -33.74 -10.47
C GLU A 283 -1.43 -32.70 -10.08
N LEU A 284 -1.77 -31.42 -10.20
CA LEU A 284 -0.90 -30.32 -9.83
C LEU A 284 -1.48 -29.64 -8.59
N THR A 285 -0.72 -29.63 -7.50
CA THR A 285 -1.04 -28.84 -6.31
C THR A 285 -0.61 -27.40 -6.51
N VAL A 286 -1.57 -26.49 -6.64
CA VAL A 286 -1.33 -25.05 -6.83
C VAL A 286 -1.12 -24.36 -5.48
N VAL A 287 -1.93 -24.72 -4.48
CA VAL A 287 -1.87 -24.18 -3.12
C VAL A 287 -1.96 -25.34 -2.14
N ASP A 288 -1.16 -25.30 -1.08
CA ASP A 288 -1.29 -26.15 0.11
C ASP A 288 -0.70 -25.40 1.31
N ILE A 289 -1.57 -24.74 2.09
CA ILE A 289 -1.16 -23.86 3.19
C ILE A 289 -2.05 -24.00 4.41
N ASN A 290 -1.45 -23.88 5.59
CA ASN A 290 -2.18 -23.68 6.85
C ASN A 290 -2.44 -22.18 7.07
N GLY A 291 -3.54 -21.85 7.72
CA GLY A 291 -3.91 -20.48 8.07
C GLY A 291 -5.39 -20.21 7.85
N SER A 292 -5.77 -18.93 7.88
CA SER A 292 -7.13 -18.49 7.53
C SER A 292 -7.07 -17.36 6.53
N GLY A 293 -8.11 -17.22 5.70
CA GLY A 293 -8.11 -16.25 4.64
C GLY A 293 -9.20 -16.50 3.59
N GLN A 294 -8.91 -16.06 2.37
CA GLN A 294 -9.83 -16.11 1.24
C GLN A 294 -9.08 -16.30 -0.08
N VAL A 295 -9.63 -17.11 -0.99
CA VAL A 295 -9.19 -17.17 -2.39
C VAL A 295 -9.70 -15.93 -3.14
N GLU A 296 -8.80 -15.20 -3.79
CA GLU A 296 -9.09 -14.00 -4.59
C GLU A 296 -9.36 -14.36 -6.05
N SER A 297 -8.46 -15.15 -6.65
CA SER A 297 -8.52 -15.53 -8.05
C SER A 297 -7.89 -16.89 -8.28
N LEU A 298 -8.28 -17.50 -9.40
CA LEU A 298 -7.69 -18.70 -9.96
C LEU A 298 -7.52 -18.50 -11.46
N TRP A 299 -6.38 -18.89 -12.02
CA TRP A 299 -6.25 -19.08 -13.46
C TRP A 299 -5.43 -20.32 -13.81
N ILE A 300 -5.75 -20.88 -14.98
CA ILE A 300 -5.08 -22.05 -15.55
C ILE A 300 -4.64 -21.70 -16.97
N ALA A 301 -3.37 -21.89 -17.26
CA ALA A 301 -2.81 -21.76 -18.60
C ALA A 301 -2.54 -23.14 -19.19
N VAL A 302 -3.05 -23.37 -20.41
CA VAL A 302 -2.89 -24.60 -21.18
C VAL A 302 -2.12 -24.29 -22.46
N ASN A 303 -1.13 -25.12 -22.78
CA ASN A 303 -0.44 -25.10 -24.07
C ASN A 303 -0.28 -26.54 -24.58
N ALA A 304 -1.14 -26.95 -25.50
CA ALA A 304 -1.22 -28.31 -26.00
C ALA A 304 -1.47 -28.39 -27.51
N ALA A 305 -1.35 -29.59 -28.08
CA ALA A 305 -1.59 -29.81 -29.49
C ALA A 305 -3.07 -29.60 -29.88
N SER A 306 -3.31 -29.31 -31.15
CA SER A 306 -4.67 -29.20 -31.68
C SER A 306 -5.40 -30.54 -31.54
N GLY A 307 -6.62 -30.52 -30.98
CA GLY A 307 -7.43 -31.71 -30.77
C GLY A 307 -7.27 -32.37 -29.39
N ASP A 308 -6.32 -31.93 -28.56
CA ASP A 308 -6.15 -32.41 -27.18
C ASP A 308 -7.13 -31.74 -26.20
N THR A 309 -8.40 -31.59 -26.60
CA THR A 309 -9.42 -30.90 -25.79
C THR A 309 -9.76 -31.64 -24.50
N GLY A 310 -9.44 -32.94 -24.39
CA GLY A 310 -9.62 -33.73 -23.17
C GLY A 310 -8.80 -33.24 -21.98
N ILE A 311 -7.78 -32.40 -22.20
CA ILE A 311 -7.06 -31.71 -21.12
C ILE A 311 -8.03 -30.85 -20.30
N LEU A 312 -9.04 -30.27 -20.96
CA LEU A 312 -10.03 -29.42 -20.30
C LEU A 312 -11.03 -30.22 -19.46
N GLU A 313 -11.05 -31.55 -19.52
CA GLU A 313 -11.91 -32.37 -18.64
C GLU A 313 -11.33 -32.44 -17.21
N GLY A 314 -10.14 -31.88 -16.98
CA GLY A 314 -9.51 -31.87 -15.67
C GLY A 314 -10.30 -31.03 -14.67
N ASN A 315 -10.72 -31.63 -13.56
CA ASN A 315 -11.36 -30.88 -12.48
C ASN A 315 -10.40 -29.87 -11.87
N VAL A 316 -10.99 -28.81 -11.33
CA VAL A 316 -10.37 -27.98 -10.30
C VAL A 316 -11.03 -28.34 -8.99
N GLU A 317 -10.22 -28.57 -7.96
CA GLU A 317 -10.68 -28.96 -6.63
C GLU A 317 -10.13 -28.01 -5.57
N VAL A 318 -10.99 -27.52 -4.69
CA VAL A 318 -10.60 -26.69 -3.55
C VAL A 318 -11.08 -27.37 -2.27
N TYR A 319 -10.10 -27.66 -1.42
CA TYR A 319 -10.27 -28.28 -0.12
C TYR A 319 -10.09 -27.21 0.95
N VAL A 320 -11.09 -27.07 1.81
CA VAL A 320 -11.14 -26.09 2.89
C VAL A 320 -11.05 -26.80 4.24
N ASP A 321 -10.23 -26.25 5.13
CA ASP A 321 -10.13 -26.62 6.55
C ASP A 321 -9.82 -28.10 6.81
N GLY A 322 -8.99 -28.69 5.94
CA GLY A 322 -8.50 -30.07 6.08
C GLY A 322 -9.53 -31.14 5.73
N GLU A 323 -10.57 -30.78 4.99
CA GLU A 323 -11.59 -31.72 4.55
C GLU A 323 -11.04 -32.86 3.68
N THR A 324 -11.67 -34.03 3.75
CA THR A 324 -11.28 -35.23 2.98
C THR A 324 -11.76 -35.17 1.53
N TYR A 325 -12.86 -34.47 1.27
CA TYR A 325 -13.44 -34.30 -0.07
C TYR A 325 -13.59 -32.80 -0.34
N PRO A 326 -13.35 -32.33 -1.57
CA PRO A 326 -13.38 -30.91 -1.87
C PRO A 326 -14.82 -30.40 -1.80
N SER A 327 -15.04 -29.37 -0.99
CA SER A 327 -16.33 -28.67 -0.89
C SER A 327 -16.64 -27.83 -2.13
N TRP A 328 -15.60 -27.40 -2.85
CA TRP A 328 -15.74 -26.78 -4.16
C TRP A 328 -14.98 -27.59 -5.20
N ARG A 329 -15.69 -28.03 -6.24
CA ARG A 329 -15.14 -28.81 -7.34
C ARG A 329 -15.84 -28.44 -8.63
N SER A 330 -15.10 -28.38 -9.73
CA SER A 330 -15.70 -28.30 -11.06
C SER A 330 -15.93 -29.71 -11.64
N SER A 331 -16.63 -29.78 -12.78
CA SER A 331 -16.76 -30.98 -13.61
C SER A 331 -15.76 -31.05 -14.77
N GLY A 332 -15.01 -29.97 -14.96
CA GLY A 332 -13.99 -29.76 -15.97
C GLY A 332 -13.32 -28.41 -15.76
N THR A 333 -12.23 -28.16 -16.47
CA THR A 333 -11.50 -26.89 -16.45
C THR A 333 -12.37 -25.79 -17.03
N GLU A 334 -13.00 -25.97 -18.19
CA GLU A 334 -13.88 -24.97 -18.77
C GLU A 334 -15.07 -24.64 -17.87
N ASP A 335 -15.61 -25.64 -17.19
CA ASP A 335 -16.74 -25.50 -16.27
C ASP A 335 -16.36 -24.69 -15.04
N ALA A 336 -15.13 -24.85 -14.53
CA ALA A 336 -14.58 -24.05 -13.44
C ALA A 336 -14.60 -22.54 -13.74
N PHE A 337 -14.55 -22.19 -15.03
CA PHE A 337 -14.48 -20.82 -15.53
C PHE A 337 -15.78 -20.35 -16.21
N ASN A 338 -16.92 -20.95 -15.82
CA ASN A 338 -18.28 -20.63 -16.31
C ASN A 338 -18.47 -20.82 -17.83
N GLY A 339 -17.68 -21.71 -18.42
CA GLY A 339 -17.92 -22.20 -19.76
C GLY A 339 -18.82 -23.43 -19.77
N GLY A 340 -18.61 -24.23 -20.82
CA GLY A 340 -19.17 -25.56 -20.98
C GLY A 340 -18.94 -26.06 -22.41
N TRP A 341 -18.85 -27.38 -22.57
CA TRP A 341 -18.59 -28.00 -23.88
C TRP A 341 -17.33 -27.42 -24.55
N TYR A 342 -16.23 -27.33 -23.79
CA TYR A 342 -14.94 -26.76 -24.22
C TYR A 342 -14.97 -25.29 -24.65
N ASN A 343 -16.08 -24.56 -24.41
CA ASN A 343 -16.21 -23.16 -24.78
C ASN A 343 -16.34 -22.28 -23.54
N VAL A 344 -15.51 -21.24 -23.46
CA VAL A 344 -15.49 -20.27 -22.35
C VAL A 344 -15.56 -18.86 -22.93
N PRO A 345 -16.34 -17.93 -22.35
CA PRO A 345 -16.43 -16.55 -22.84
C PRO A 345 -15.09 -15.82 -22.81
N VAL A 346 -14.67 -15.28 -23.96
CA VAL A 346 -13.50 -14.38 -24.05
C VAL A 346 -13.84 -13.07 -23.34
N GLY A 347 -12.99 -12.65 -22.39
CA GLY A 347 -13.24 -11.41 -21.62
C GLY A 347 -14.43 -11.52 -20.65
N GLY A 348 -14.87 -12.74 -20.30
CA GLY A 348 -15.95 -12.95 -19.33
C GLY A 348 -15.62 -12.41 -17.92
N TYR A 349 -16.65 -12.04 -17.16
CA TYR A 349 -16.51 -11.61 -15.76
C TYR A 349 -17.71 -12.11 -14.94
N PRO A 350 -17.52 -12.69 -13.73
CA PRO A 350 -16.26 -12.79 -12.98
C PRO A 350 -15.34 -13.93 -13.43
N ALA A 351 -15.75 -14.77 -14.39
CA ALA A 351 -14.93 -15.83 -14.97
C ALA A 351 -14.99 -15.81 -16.50
N GLY A 352 -13.93 -16.30 -17.14
CA GLY A 352 -13.82 -16.32 -18.59
C GLY A 352 -12.45 -16.83 -19.04
N ARG A 353 -12.06 -16.46 -20.25
CA ARG A 353 -10.74 -16.75 -20.82
C ARG A 353 -10.12 -15.54 -21.52
N ALA A 354 -8.81 -15.62 -21.71
CA ALA A 354 -8.05 -14.69 -22.55
C ALA A 354 -8.44 -14.84 -24.03
N GLY A 355 -8.05 -13.85 -24.85
CA GLY A 355 -8.28 -13.88 -26.28
C GLY A 355 -7.50 -15.01 -26.98
N ASP A 356 -8.00 -15.43 -28.14
CA ASP A 356 -7.44 -16.56 -28.89
C ASP A 356 -5.95 -16.37 -29.20
N SER A 357 -5.13 -17.38 -28.88
CA SER A 357 -3.71 -17.37 -29.21
C SER A 357 -3.48 -17.43 -30.72
N ALA A 358 -2.47 -16.71 -31.19
CA ALA A 358 -1.94 -16.86 -32.55
C ALA A 358 -1.13 -18.16 -32.73
N GLN A 359 -0.82 -18.87 -31.64
CA GLN A 359 -0.17 -20.18 -31.69
C GLN A 359 -1.17 -21.25 -32.20
N SER A 360 -0.66 -22.22 -32.96
CA SER A 360 -1.44 -23.39 -33.32
C SER A 360 -1.67 -24.29 -32.11
N GLY A 361 -2.84 -24.94 -32.04
CA GLY A 361 -3.17 -25.87 -30.97
C GLY A 361 -4.08 -25.26 -29.91
N LEU A 362 -4.13 -25.90 -28.74
CA LEU A 362 -4.88 -25.45 -27.57
C LEU A 362 -3.95 -24.60 -26.68
N ALA A 363 -3.84 -23.31 -27.00
CA ALA A 363 -3.07 -22.33 -26.25
C ALA A 363 -4.01 -21.29 -25.61
N MET A 364 -4.42 -21.53 -24.37
CA MET A 364 -5.53 -20.79 -23.72
C MET A 364 -5.25 -20.57 -22.23
N THR A 365 -5.63 -19.38 -21.74
CA THR A 365 -5.62 -19.08 -20.30
C THR A 365 -7.04 -18.79 -19.84
N TYR A 366 -7.49 -19.53 -18.83
CA TYR A 366 -8.79 -19.42 -18.20
C TYR A 366 -8.65 -18.77 -16.84
N TYR A 367 -9.58 -17.91 -16.44
CA TYR A 367 -9.49 -17.19 -15.17
C TYR A 367 -10.86 -17.03 -14.50
N ARG A 368 -10.86 -16.98 -13.17
CA ARG A 368 -12.01 -16.66 -12.32
C ARG A 368 -11.57 -15.79 -11.16
N PHE A 369 -12.37 -14.78 -10.85
CA PHE A 369 -12.24 -13.96 -9.66
C PHE A 369 -13.38 -14.33 -8.70
N PHE A 370 -13.06 -14.73 -7.47
CA PHE A 370 -14.04 -15.12 -6.46
C PHE A 370 -14.57 -13.88 -5.72
N VAL A 371 -15.17 -12.96 -6.49
CA VAL A 371 -15.67 -11.66 -5.99
C VAL A 371 -17.11 -11.78 -5.51
N ASP A 372 -17.97 -12.39 -6.33
CA ASP A 372 -19.41 -12.53 -6.04
C ASP A 372 -19.71 -13.81 -5.24
N ASP A 373 -18.76 -14.74 -5.22
CA ASP A 373 -18.83 -16.08 -4.62
C ASP A 373 -17.51 -16.45 -3.91
N PRO A 374 -17.12 -15.69 -2.87
CA PRO A 374 -15.83 -15.87 -2.20
C PRO A 374 -15.69 -17.25 -1.54
N ILE A 375 -14.49 -17.84 -1.64
CA ILE A 375 -14.12 -19.07 -0.92
C ILE A 375 -13.23 -18.69 0.26
N PHE A 376 -13.74 -18.88 1.48
CA PHE A 376 -13.02 -18.63 2.73
C PHE A 376 -12.46 -19.92 3.32
N PHE A 377 -11.39 -19.80 4.10
CA PHE A 377 -10.81 -20.88 4.90
C PHE A 377 -10.37 -20.37 6.27
N SER A 378 -10.38 -21.23 7.28
CA SER A 378 -10.10 -20.92 8.68
C SER A 378 -8.86 -21.64 9.24
N SER A 379 -8.47 -22.79 8.69
CA SER A 379 -7.32 -23.55 9.16
C SER A 379 -6.39 -24.05 8.05
N HIS A 380 -6.93 -24.36 6.86
CA HIS A 380 -6.15 -24.93 5.75
C HIS A 380 -6.82 -24.65 4.40
N LEU A 381 -6.00 -24.41 3.37
CA LEU A 381 -6.43 -24.29 1.99
C LEU A 381 -5.55 -25.18 1.12
N LYS A 382 -6.19 -26.05 0.34
CA LYS A 382 -5.53 -26.80 -0.73
C LYS A 382 -6.29 -26.66 -2.05
N VAL A 383 -5.57 -26.34 -3.12
CA VAL A 383 -6.12 -26.16 -4.47
C VAL A 383 -5.39 -27.09 -5.43
N LEU A 384 -6.14 -27.93 -6.13
CA LEU A 384 -5.65 -28.89 -7.12
C LEU A 384 -6.22 -28.58 -8.50
N ILE A 385 -5.41 -28.83 -9.53
CA ILE A 385 -5.86 -28.87 -10.93
C ILE A 385 -5.44 -30.20 -11.54
N HIS A 386 -6.33 -30.79 -12.33
CA HIS A 386 -6.07 -32.05 -13.02
C HIS A 386 -5.77 -31.83 -14.50
N ALA A 387 -4.88 -32.64 -15.07
CA ALA A 387 -4.46 -32.59 -16.46
C ALA A 387 -5.36 -33.46 -17.36
N GLY A 388 -6.68 -33.21 -17.34
CA GLY A 388 -7.70 -34.06 -17.96
C GLY A 388 -8.25 -35.16 -17.04
N GLN A 389 -9.20 -35.95 -17.53
CA GLN A 389 -9.79 -37.09 -16.82
C GLN A 389 -9.76 -38.39 -17.65
N PRO A 390 -9.50 -39.56 -17.03
CA PRO A 390 -9.53 -40.83 -17.75
C PRO A 390 -10.89 -41.10 -18.39
N ASN A 391 -10.88 -41.50 -19.66
CA ASN A 391 -12.07 -41.80 -20.47
C ASN A 391 -12.99 -40.59 -20.74
N GLN A 392 -12.47 -39.37 -20.62
CA GLN A 392 -13.17 -38.14 -21.01
C GLN A 392 -12.33 -37.31 -21.98
N GLY A 393 -12.92 -36.96 -23.12
CA GLY A 393 -12.25 -36.20 -24.18
C GLY A 393 -11.07 -36.93 -24.85
N THR A 394 -10.43 -36.24 -25.78
CA THR A 394 -9.26 -36.74 -26.52
C THR A 394 -8.00 -36.08 -25.99
N ILE A 395 -6.99 -36.89 -25.65
CA ILE A 395 -5.61 -36.43 -25.38
C ILE A 395 -4.67 -37.36 -26.13
N THR A 396 -4.00 -36.84 -27.15
CA THR A 396 -3.07 -37.59 -28.00
C THR A 396 -1.61 -37.34 -27.64
N SER A 397 -1.30 -36.14 -27.12
CA SER A 397 0.06 -35.82 -26.68
C SER A 397 0.46 -36.59 -25.43
N SER A 398 1.71 -37.05 -25.39
CA SER A 398 2.29 -37.68 -24.19
C SER A 398 2.59 -36.67 -23.08
N THR A 399 2.81 -35.40 -23.43
CA THR A 399 3.03 -34.30 -22.49
C THR A 399 2.50 -32.98 -23.07
N PHE A 400 2.11 -32.05 -22.22
CA PHE A 400 1.67 -30.70 -22.60
C PHE A 400 1.99 -29.68 -21.51
N GLY A 401 1.88 -28.39 -21.84
CA GLY A 401 2.02 -27.31 -20.86
C GLY A 401 0.73 -27.13 -20.06
N LEU A 402 0.83 -27.23 -18.74
CA LEU A 402 -0.25 -26.93 -17.81
C LEU A 402 0.30 -26.16 -16.61
N SER A 403 -0.24 -24.98 -16.36
CA SER A 403 0.14 -24.16 -15.22
C SER A 403 -1.08 -23.68 -14.46
N GLY A 404 -1.02 -23.71 -13.13
CA GLY A 404 -2.07 -23.26 -12.24
C GLY A 404 -1.59 -22.13 -11.35
N PHE A 405 -2.47 -21.17 -11.09
CA PHE A 405 -2.12 -20.01 -10.28
C PHE A 405 -3.32 -19.56 -9.45
N ALA A 406 -3.10 -19.29 -8.16
CA ALA A 406 -4.14 -18.81 -7.26
C ALA A 406 -3.68 -17.58 -6.45
N GLY A 407 -4.48 -16.51 -6.48
CA GLY A 407 -4.32 -15.36 -5.59
C GLY A 407 -5.02 -15.64 -4.27
N VAL A 408 -4.32 -15.48 -3.14
CA VAL A 408 -4.85 -15.77 -1.81
C VAL A 408 -4.57 -14.60 -0.87
N TRP A 409 -5.62 -14.16 -0.18
CA TRP A 409 -5.51 -13.30 0.98
C TRP A 409 -5.42 -14.12 2.26
N SER A 410 -4.51 -13.76 3.15
CA SER A 410 -4.37 -14.35 4.49
C SER A 410 -4.82 -13.33 5.54
N ASN A 411 -5.60 -13.78 6.53
CA ASN A 411 -6.00 -12.97 7.68
C ASN A 411 -4.84 -12.68 8.64
N THR A 412 -3.76 -13.45 8.53
CA THR A 412 -2.50 -13.16 9.22
C THR A 412 -1.70 -12.22 8.33
N ALA A 413 -1.41 -11.03 8.84
CA ALA A 413 -0.53 -10.07 8.18
C ALA A 413 0.88 -10.67 7.99
N GLY A 414 1.57 -10.25 6.92
CA GLY A 414 2.93 -10.70 6.65
C GLY A 414 3.91 -10.21 7.72
N ASN A 415 5.00 -10.94 7.92
CA ASN A 415 6.10 -10.45 8.75
C ASN A 415 6.71 -9.22 8.09
N VAL A 416 7.08 -8.23 8.91
CA VAL A 416 7.80 -7.07 8.42
C VAL A 416 9.28 -7.41 8.44
N ASN A 417 9.96 -7.27 7.31
CA ASN A 417 11.40 -7.46 7.13
C ASN A 417 11.89 -6.69 5.91
N TYR A 418 12.29 -5.43 6.06
CA TYR A 418 12.77 -4.64 4.93
C TYR A 418 13.91 -3.69 5.29
N LEU A 419 14.80 -3.44 4.33
CA LEU A 419 15.89 -2.47 4.44
C LEU A 419 15.44 -1.10 3.94
N ALA A 420 15.47 -0.09 4.81
CA ALA A 420 15.10 1.28 4.45
C ALA A 420 16.00 2.32 5.10
N VAL A 421 15.83 3.57 4.69
CA VAL A 421 16.56 4.72 5.23
C VAL A 421 16.24 4.86 6.71
N ASP A 422 17.27 4.91 7.57
CA ASP A 422 17.10 5.36 8.94
C ASP A 422 17.09 6.89 8.96
N THR A 423 15.93 7.47 9.25
CA THR A 423 15.74 8.93 9.31
C THR A 423 16.09 9.52 10.67
N SER A 424 16.33 8.68 11.68
CA SER A 424 16.72 9.10 13.04
C SER A 424 18.22 9.33 13.18
N THR A 425 19.02 8.72 12.30
CA THR A 425 20.48 8.85 12.27
C THR A 425 20.94 9.61 11.03
N THR A 426 21.99 10.42 11.17
CA THR A 426 22.64 11.09 10.04
C THR A 426 24.15 10.92 10.13
N LEU A 427 24.76 10.43 9.05
CA LEU A 427 26.21 10.23 8.94
C LEU A 427 26.91 11.51 8.48
N LEU A 428 26.24 12.28 7.63
CA LEU A 428 26.69 13.59 7.16
C LEU A 428 25.48 14.50 6.97
N ASN A 429 25.60 15.74 7.41
CA ASN A 429 24.58 16.77 7.23
C ASN A 429 25.20 18.12 6.84
N ASP A 430 25.48 18.32 5.56
CA ASP A 430 25.96 19.61 5.07
C ASP A 430 24.78 20.50 4.67
N GLN A 431 24.63 21.61 5.38
CA GLN A 431 23.57 22.63 5.18
C GLN A 431 24.10 23.89 4.45
N PHE A 432 25.31 23.81 3.89
CA PHE A 432 25.97 24.88 3.13
C PHE A 432 25.99 26.27 3.81
N THR A 433 26.11 26.29 5.15
CA THR A 433 26.13 27.52 5.96
C THR A 433 27.49 28.23 6.00
N ASP A 434 28.40 27.90 5.07
CA ASP A 434 29.71 28.55 4.99
C ASP A 434 29.54 30.03 4.56
N THR A 435 30.56 30.85 4.77
CA THR A 435 30.49 32.29 4.42
C THR A 435 30.25 32.48 2.93
N ALA A 436 29.40 33.43 2.56
CA ALA A 436 29.09 33.70 1.16
C ALA A 436 30.36 33.93 0.31
N GLY A 437 30.43 33.28 -0.85
CA GLY A 437 31.60 33.29 -1.75
C GLY A 437 32.74 32.35 -1.35
N SER A 438 32.64 31.64 -0.22
CA SER A 438 33.64 30.67 0.22
C SER A 438 33.17 29.22 0.04
N LEU A 439 34.13 28.31 -0.02
CA LEU A 439 33.93 26.87 0.07
C LEU A 439 34.92 26.34 1.11
N ASP A 440 34.43 25.65 2.14
CA ASP A 440 35.30 25.05 3.15
C ASP A 440 36.18 23.96 2.54
N THR A 441 37.45 24.29 2.27
CA THR A 441 38.42 23.40 1.61
C THR A 441 38.84 22.21 2.50
N ALA A 442 38.53 22.24 3.79
CA ALA A 442 38.69 21.09 4.68
C ALA A 442 37.59 20.05 4.46
N LYS A 443 36.38 20.51 4.09
CA LYS A 443 35.22 19.64 3.80
C LYS A 443 35.14 19.22 2.34
N TRP A 444 35.50 20.11 1.43
CA TRP A 444 35.23 19.96 0.00
C TRP A 444 36.52 19.88 -0.83
N ASN A 445 36.48 19.08 -1.87
CA ASN A 445 37.44 19.09 -2.96
C ASN A 445 36.76 19.66 -4.21
N GLN A 446 37.49 20.45 -4.99
CA GLN A 446 37.06 20.98 -6.28
C GLN A 446 38.23 20.97 -7.24
N VAL A 447 37.98 21.16 -8.54
CA VAL A 447 39.06 21.17 -9.53
C VAL A 447 40.07 22.27 -9.20
N GLY A 448 41.35 21.90 -9.13
CA GLY A 448 42.42 22.83 -8.75
C GLY A 448 42.59 23.97 -9.76
N GLY A 449 42.75 25.19 -9.26
CA GLY A 449 42.99 26.39 -10.07
C GLY A 449 41.74 27.20 -10.43
N VAL A 450 40.53 26.70 -10.12
CA VAL A 450 39.25 27.41 -10.36
C VAL A 450 38.37 27.30 -9.11
N THR A 451 37.71 28.41 -8.72
CA THR A 451 36.66 28.35 -7.68
C THR A 451 35.35 27.97 -8.36
N GLN A 452 34.90 26.73 -8.13
CA GLN A 452 33.76 26.12 -8.81
C GLN A 452 32.49 26.17 -7.95
N GLY A 453 32.61 25.76 -6.68
CA GLY A 453 31.53 25.83 -5.69
C GLY A 453 31.66 27.06 -4.81
N GLN A 454 30.56 27.75 -4.57
CA GLN A 454 30.50 28.91 -3.68
C GLN A 454 29.25 28.85 -2.80
N ALA A 455 29.42 28.94 -1.49
CA ALA A 455 28.29 29.09 -0.58
C ALA A 455 27.64 30.46 -0.76
N THR A 456 26.33 30.54 -0.52
CA THR A 456 25.55 31.78 -0.47
C THR A 456 25.20 32.18 0.97
N GLY A 457 25.55 31.34 1.95
CA GLY A 457 25.15 31.44 3.36
C GLY A 457 24.02 30.47 3.74
N SER A 458 23.30 29.92 2.77
CA SER A 458 22.26 28.88 2.99
C SER A 458 22.16 27.85 1.88
N THR A 459 22.82 28.08 0.74
CA THR A 459 22.89 27.16 -0.39
C THR A 459 24.32 27.16 -0.91
N ILE A 460 24.62 26.23 -1.81
CA ILE A 460 25.84 26.28 -2.62
C ILE A 460 25.46 26.42 -4.09
N THR A 461 26.07 27.38 -4.76
CA THR A 461 26.01 27.53 -6.20
C THR A 461 27.24 26.91 -6.83
N VAL A 462 27.04 26.19 -7.92
CA VAL A 462 28.12 25.60 -8.70
C VAL A 462 28.09 26.27 -10.08
N ALA A 463 29.09 27.09 -10.38
CA ALA A 463 29.10 27.96 -11.55
C ALA A 463 29.98 27.41 -12.67
N TYR A 464 29.42 27.31 -13.87
CA TYR A 464 30.18 27.05 -15.09
C TYR A 464 30.87 28.33 -15.56
N ASP A 465 32.20 28.31 -15.65
CA ASP A 465 32.99 29.50 -15.98
C ASP A 465 33.00 29.86 -17.47
N GLY A 466 32.35 29.06 -18.32
CA GLY A 466 32.21 29.33 -19.75
C GLY A 466 33.50 29.19 -20.59
N SER A 467 34.65 28.97 -19.96
CA SER A 467 35.98 29.08 -20.58
C SER A 467 36.68 27.73 -20.79
N SER A 468 36.28 26.70 -20.04
CA SER A 468 36.87 25.38 -20.10
C SER A 468 36.00 24.41 -20.90
N SER A 469 36.25 24.29 -22.22
CA SER A 469 35.68 23.20 -23.00
C SER A 469 36.09 21.85 -22.39
N GLY A 470 35.14 21.15 -21.78
CA GLY A 470 35.33 19.80 -21.24
C GLY A 470 35.71 19.69 -19.76
N GLN A 471 35.50 20.72 -18.93
CA GLN A 471 35.70 20.57 -17.47
C GLN A 471 34.37 20.51 -16.70
N ASP A 472 34.22 19.39 -16.01
CA ASP A 472 33.25 19.10 -14.98
C ASP A 472 33.29 20.14 -13.85
N VAL A 473 32.17 20.80 -13.54
CA VAL A 473 32.07 21.66 -12.38
C VAL A 473 31.43 20.88 -11.25
N ARG A 474 32.28 20.28 -10.42
CA ARG A 474 31.86 19.33 -9.39
C ARG A 474 32.65 19.56 -8.12
N ILE A 475 31.97 19.38 -7.00
CA ILE A 475 32.60 19.41 -5.68
C ILE A 475 32.39 18.05 -5.01
N ALA A 476 33.49 17.43 -4.59
CA ALA A 476 33.50 16.14 -3.94
C ALA A 476 33.63 16.32 -2.42
N ARG A 477 32.91 15.51 -1.64
CA ARG A 477 33.00 15.55 -0.19
C ARG A 477 34.24 14.79 0.29
N LYS A 478 35.09 15.45 1.09
CA LYS A 478 36.27 14.83 1.74
C LYS A 478 35.89 14.15 3.05
N ASN A 479 36.69 13.18 3.47
CA ASN A 479 36.69 12.61 4.83
C ASN A 479 35.33 12.06 5.32
N ALA A 480 34.46 11.63 4.40
CA ALA A 480 33.22 10.96 4.74
C ALA A 480 33.41 9.45 4.62
N VAL A 481 33.20 8.74 5.73
CA VAL A 481 33.23 7.27 5.75
C VAL A 481 31.81 6.79 5.46
N LEU A 482 31.62 6.15 4.31
CA LEU A 482 30.35 5.55 3.94
C LEU A 482 30.31 4.08 4.37
N PRO A 483 29.23 3.61 5.01
CA PRO A 483 29.00 2.18 5.19
C PRO A 483 28.69 1.51 3.84
N THR A 484 28.68 0.18 3.80
CA THR A 484 28.30 -0.58 2.60
C THR A 484 26.90 -0.25 2.10
N ASN A 485 25.98 0.03 3.02
CA ASN A 485 24.57 0.32 2.74
C ASN A 485 24.25 1.73 3.24
N TYR A 486 23.94 2.63 2.33
CA TYR A 486 23.67 4.03 2.69
C TYR A 486 22.63 4.67 1.78
N TRP A 487 22.08 5.76 2.28
CA TRP A 487 21.26 6.70 1.54
C TRP A 487 22.02 8.01 1.42
N VAL A 488 22.06 8.60 0.21
CA VAL A 488 22.57 9.95 -0.01
C VAL A 488 21.53 10.76 -0.76
N GLU A 489 21.28 11.98 -0.32
CA GLU A 489 20.30 12.87 -0.91
C GLU A 489 20.74 14.32 -0.93
N THR A 490 20.13 15.08 -1.83
CA THR A 490 20.28 16.52 -1.92
C THR A 490 18.98 17.14 -2.44
N ARG A 491 18.83 18.44 -2.21
CA ARG A 491 17.76 19.27 -2.77
C ARG A 491 18.39 20.28 -3.72
N VAL A 492 17.92 20.31 -4.97
CA VAL A 492 18.56 20.98 -6.09
C VAL A 492 17.58 21.79 -6.92
N ARG A 493 18.08 22.79 -7.64
CA ARG A 493 17.35 23.47 -8.71
C ARG A 493 18.28 23.94 -9.82
N ILE A 494 17.71 24.11 -11.01
CA ILE A 494 18.34 24.80 -12.12
C ILE A 494 17.86 26.26 -12.11
N THR A 495 18.78 27.21 -11.94
CA THR A 495 18.49 28.65 -11.83
C THR A 495 18.67 29.39 -13.15
N ASP A 496 19.57 28.91 -14.01
CA ASP A 496 19.77 29.39 -15.37
C ASP A 496 19.01 28.47 -16.31
N ALA A 497 18.09 29.02 -17.11
CA ALA A 497 17.30 28.27 -18.09
C ALA A 497 17.47 28.80 -19.52
N THR A 498 18.62 29.42 -19.80
CA THR A 498 18.88 30.11 -21.06
C THR A 498 19.06 29.17 -22.25
N HIS A 499 19.40 27.89 -22.04
CA HIS A 499 19.67 26.92 -23.11
C HIS A 499 19.23 25.50 -22.76
N ASP A 500 18.97 24.66 -23.77
CA ASP A 500 18.66 23.25 -23.57
C ASP A 500 19.93 22.45 -23.23
N GLY A 501 19.78 21.36 -22.48
CA GLY A 501 20.89 20.54 -21.97
C GLY A 501 21.41 20.96 -20.60
N GLN A 502 20.81 21.98 -19.96
CA GLN A 502 21.16 22.36 -18.60
C GLN A 502 20.83 21.24 -17.61
N GLU A 503 21.77 20.92 -16.73
CA GLU A 503 21.63 19.83 -15.77
C GLU A 503 22.22 20.15 -14.39
N VAL A 504 21.75 19.43 -13.38
CA VAL A 504 22.29 19.46 -12.01
C VAL A 504 22.30 18.04 -11.46
N SER A 505 23.39 17.65 -10.78
CA SER A 505 23.70 16.25 -10.49
C SER A 505 24.01 16.01 -9.01
N LEU A 506 23.42 14.95 -8.46
CA LEU A 506 23.93 14.24 -7.30
C LEU A 506 24.79 13.07 -7.77
N ILE A 507 25.95 12.88 -7.14
CA ILE A 507 26.98 11.95 -7.59
C ILE A 507 27.39 11.04 -6.45
N ALA A 508 27.58 9.74 -6.71
CA ALA A 508 28.03 8.76 -5.72
C ALA A 508 28.97 7.69 -6.32
N GLN A 509 29.60 6.90 -5.46
CA GLN A 509 30.53 5.81 -5.80
C GLN A 509 31.73 6.19 -6.69
N GLY A 510 32.29 7.38 -6.53
CA GLY A 510 33.55 7.78 -7.17
C GLY A 510 34.79 7.17 -6.48
N ASN A 511 35.83 6.84 -7.26
CA ASN A 511 37.04 6.10 -6.81
C ASN A 511 37.83 6.77 -5.65
N SER A 512 37.82 8.09 -5.58
CA SER A 512 38.47 8.92 -4.56
C SER A 512 37.67 10.21 -4.43
N PRO A 513 37.78 11.04 -3.36
CA PRO A 513 37.20 12.39 -3.25
C PRO A 513 37.72 13.39 -4.31
N ASP A 514 37.82 12.92 -5.54
CA ASP A 514 38.24 13.58 -6.75
C ASP A 514 37.00 14.22 -7.40
N PRO A 515 37.01 15.54 -7.65
CA PRO A 515 35.93 16.20 -8.40
C PRO A 515 35.77 15.64 -9.83
N TYR A 516 36.74 14.91 -10.37
CA TYR A 516 36.63 14.20 -11.65
C TYR A 516 35.86 12.88 -11.50
N PHE A 517 34.56 12.97 -11.23
CA PHE A 517 33.59 11.87 -11.18
C PHE A 517 33.28 11.20 -12.55
N GLY A 518 34.26 11.17 -13.46
CA GLY A 518 34.09 10.62 -14.81
C GLY A 518 33.69 9.14 -14.84
N SER A 519 33.95 8.40 -13.76
CA SER A 519 33.59 6.97 -13.62
C SER A 519 32.61 6.70 -12.46
N ALA A 520 31.81 7.69 -12.06
CA ALA A 520 30.87 7.59 -10.94
C ALA A 520 29.41 7.38 -11.40
N ILE A 521 28.50 7.12 -10.46
CA ILE A 521 27.05 7.13 -10.72
C ILE A 521 26.47 8.53 -10.51
N HIS A 522 25.49 8.91 -11.34
CA HIS A 522 24.86 10.24 -11.31
C HIS A 522 23.34 10.12 -11.34
N VAL A 523 22.64 10.92 -10.54
CA VAL A 523 21.21 11.19 -10.72
C VAL A 523 21.03 12.68 -10.92
N GLN A 524 20.32 13.06 -11.97
CA GLN A 524 20.37 14.40 -12.52
C GLN A 524 18.98 14.94 -12.80
N LEU A 525 18.74 16.21 -12.53
CA LEU A 525 17.65 16.98 -13.13
C LEU A 525 18.20 17.61 -14.41
N VAL A 526 17.51 17.43 -15.55
CA VAL A 526 17.94 17.92 -16.86
C VAL A 526 16.81 18.67 -17.56
N ARG A 527 17.11 19.82 -18.16
CA ARG A 527 16.23 20.62 -19.01
C ARG A 527 16.47 20.28 -20.48
N PHE A 528 15.54 19.61 -21.15
CA PHE A 528 15.59 19.39 -22.60
C PHE A 528 14.89 20.46 -23.42
N GLY A 529 14.03 21.25 -22.78
CA GLY A 529 13.28 22.32 -23.40
C GLY A 529 12.59 23.13 -22.32
N GLN A 530 12.02 24.29 -22.68
CA GLN A 530 11.33 25.16 -21.73
C GLN A 530 10.28 24.40 -20.88
N ASN A 531 9.58 23.46 -21.51
CA ASN A 531 8.51 22.68 -20.91
C ASN A 531 8.81 21.17 -20.88
N ASN A 532 10.07 20.78 -21.10
CA ASN A 532 10.49 19.37 -21.14
C ASN A 532 11.66 19.16 -20.19
N TRP A 533 11.40 18.45 -19.10
CA TRP A 533 12.34 18.23 -18.01
C TRP A 533 12.38 16.74 -17.68
N VAL A 534 13.56 16.21 -17.36
CA VAL A 534 13.71 14.81 -16.98
C VAL A 534 14.51 14.65 -15.70
N ILE A 535 14.31 13.51 -15.06
CA ILE A 535 15.31 12.91 -14.17
C ILE A 535 16.06 11.84 -14.94
N ARG A 536 17.38 11.93 -14.92
CA ARG A 536 18.30 11.01 -15.60
C ARG A 536 19.18 10.31 -14.57
N ALA A 537 19.26 8.99 -14.62
CA ALA A 537 20.23 8.20 -13.87
C ALA A 537 21.32 7.67 -14.81
N ARG A 538 22.58 7.85 -14.43
CA ARG A 538 23.76 7.37 -15.17
C ARG A 538 24.65 6.50 -14.30
N ASP A 539 25.30 5.56 -14.95
CA ASP A 539 26.46 4.85 -14.45
C ASP A 539 27.60 5.15 -15.43
N ASP A 540 28.61 5.90 -15.00
CA ASP A 540 29.62 6.43 -15.91
C ASP A 540 28.96 7.34 -16.98
N PHE A 541 29.33 7.17 -18.25
CA PHE A 541 28.68 7.85 -19.38
C PHE A 541 27.39 7.17 -19.86
N ASP A 542 27.01 6.03 -19.30
CA ASP A 542 25.84 5.29 -19.74
C ASP A 542 24.56 5.83 -19.11
N GLU A 543 23.59 6.16 -19.96
CA GLU A 543 22.25 6.56 -19.54
C GLU A 543 21.43 5.30 -19.20
N VAL A 544 21.33 4.98 -17.91
CA VAL A 544 20.68 3.75 -17.44
C VAL A 544 19.16 3.93 -17.37
N PHE A 545 18.70 5.08 -16.88
CA PHE A 545 17.27 5.39 -16.78
C PHE A 545 16.99 6.86 -17.07
N ILE A 546 15.86 7.12 -17.71
CA ILE A 546 15.37 8.48 -17.95
C ILE A 546 13.87 8.56 -17.67
N ARG A 547 13.46 9.65 -17.04
CA ARG A 547 12.07 9.87 -16.68
C ARG A 547 11.65 11.30 -16.93
N THR A 548 10.67 11.52 -17.79
CA THR A 548 10.04 12.82 -17.95
C THR A 548 9.32 13.25 -16.67
N ILE A 549 9.50 14.51 -16.32
CA ILE A 549 8.85 15.17 -15.19
C ILE A 549 8.33 16.54 -15.63
N GLY A 550 7.72 17.27 -14.69
CA GLY A 550 7.21 18.61 -14.96
C GLY A 550 5.91 18.65 -15.75
N GLY A 551 5.59 17.64 -16.57
CA GLY A 551 4.30 17.52 -17.26
C GLY A 551 3.99 18.73 -18.16
N GLY A 552 4.97 19.18 -18.94
CA GLY A 552 4.84 20.37 -19.77
C GLY A 552 5.08 21.69 -19.03
N ARG A 553 5.48 21.68 -17.75
CA ARG A 553 5.82 22.89 -16.99
C ARG A 553 7.30 23.22 -17.08
N ASN A 554 7.61 24.51 -16.99
CA ASN A 554 8.96 24.98 -16.75
C ASN A 554 9.35 24.80 -15.27
N LEU A 555 10.44 24.09 -15.01
CA LEU A 555 10.97 23.86 -13.65
C LEU A 555 12.17 24.76 -13.29
N THR A 556 12.44 25.81 -14.07
CA THR A 556 13.43 26.84 -13.67
C THR A 556 13.09 27.41 -12.30
N ASN A 557 14.10 27.51 -11.43
CA ASN A 557 13.98 27.96 -10.04
C ASN A 557 13.04 27.12 -9.16
N VAL A 558 12.62 25.95 -9.62
CA VAL A 558 11.81 25.00 -8.84
C VAL A 558 12.73 24.00 -8.17
N TRP A 559 12.61 23.88 -6.85
CA TRP A 559 13.33 22.86 -6.09
C TRP A 559 12.79 21.45 -6.37
N VAL A 560 13.71 20.51 -6.47
CA VAL A 560 13.43 19.07 -6.47
C VAL A 560 14.42 18.37 -5.55
N LYS A 561 14.12 17.14 -5.14
CA LYS A 561 15.02 16.32 -4.35
C LYS A 561 15.52 15.15 -5.18
N LEU A 562 16.80 14.83 -5.06
CA LEU A 562 17.46 13.71 -5.72
C LEU A 562 18.13 12.82 -4.67
N ALA A 563 18.14 11.52 -4.90
CA ALA A 563 18.78 10.59 -3.97
C ALA A 563 19.25 9.28 -4.60
N PHE A 564 20.16 8.61 -3.90
CA PHE A 564 20.54 7.22 -4.11
C PHE A 564 20.32 6.41 -2.85
N LYS A 565 19.75 5.21 -3.02
CA LYS A 565 19.85 4.10 -2.06
C LYS A 565 20.91 3.13 -2.59
N VAL A 566 21.98 2.93 -1.83
CA VAL A 566 23.07 2.01 -2.18
C VAL A 566 23.02 0.83 -1.21
N VAL A 567 22.95 -0.39 -1.76
CA VAL A 567 22.94 -1.65 -1.02
C VAL A 567 24.01 -2.56 -1.62
N GLY A 568 25.20 -2.54 -1.04
CA GLY A 568 26.38 -3.17 -1.64
C GLY A 568 26.66 -2.60 -3.02
N ALA A 569 26.61 -3.44 -4.06
CA ALA A 569 26.76 -3.03 -5.46
C ALA A 569 25.43 -2.62 -6.14
N THR A 570 24.29 -2.83 -5.48
CA THR A 570 22.98 -2.44 -6.04
C THR A 570 22.69 -0.98 -5.73
N VAL A 571 22.33 -0.23 -6.76
CA VAL A 571 22.01 1.19 -6.68
C VAL A 571 20.56 1.35 -7.13
N THR A 572 19.80 2.15 -6.37
CA THR A 572 18.49 2.63 -6.80
C THR A 572 18.50 4.16 -6.76
N ALA A 573 18.20 4.79 -7.89
CA ALA A 573 18.08 6.24 -8.01
C ALA A 573 16.65 6.68 -7.68
N TYR A 574 16.50 7.81 -7.00
CA TYR A 574 15.21 8.39 -6.62
C TYR A 574 15.16 9.89 -6.91
N TRP A 575 13.93 10.37 -7.06
CA TRP A 575 13.64 11.79 -7.03
C TRP A 575 12.31 12.07 -6.32
N ALA A 576 12.08 13.32 -5.95
CA ALA A 576 10.77 13.78 -5.51
C ALA A 576 10.58 15.28 -5.85
N PRO A 577 9.35 15.71 -6.17
CA PRO A 577 8.98 17.11 -6.03
C PRO A 577 9.25 17.58 -4.61
N ASP A 578 9.68 18.83 -4.43
CA ASP A 578 10.04 19.36 -3.11
C ASP A 578 8.93 19.19 -2.06
N SER A 579 7.69 19.49 -2.46
CA SER A 579 6.48 19.36 -1.63
C SER A 579 6.02 17.93 -1.37
N SER A 580 6.59 16.94 -2.05
CA SER A 580 6.21 15.53 -1.87
C SER A 580 7.06 14.88 -0.78
N PRO A 581 6.45 14.24 0.23
CA PRO A 581 7.18 13.39 1.17
C PRO A 581 7.52 12.01 0.58
N VAL A 582 6.94 11.64 -0.57
CA VAL A 582 7.10 10.32 -1.18
C VAL A 582 8.18 10.36 -2.24
N TRP A 583 9.27 9.63 -1.99
CA TRP A 583 10.32 9.37 -2.97
C TRP A 583 9.82 8.49 -4.10
N GLN A 584 10.21 8.82 -5.33
CA GLN A 584 9.86 8.07 -6.52
C GLN A 584 11.10 7.38 -7.08
N PRO A 585 11.08 6.05 -7.25
CA PRO A 585 12.18 5.38 -7.90
C PRO A 585 12.26 5.83 -9.36
N VAL A 586 13.49 6.00 -9.83
CA VAL A 586 13.81 6.23 -11.24
C VAL A 586 14.17 4.90 -11.90
N GLY A 587 14.98 4.09 -11.21
CA GLY A 587 15.39 2.77 -11.65
C GLY A 587 16.44 2.16 -10.72
N THR A 588 16.74 0.87 -10.92
CA THR A 588 17.68 0.12 -10.09
C THR A 588 18.60 -0.74 -10.94
N TRP A 589 19.88 -0.80 -10.58
CA TRP A 589 20.89 -1.58 -11.32
C TRP A 589 22.02 -2.03 -10.40
N VAL A 590 22.83 -2.97 -10.87
CA VAL A 590 24.08 -3.35 -10.21
C VAL A 590 25.21 -2.60 -10.90
N THR A 591 26.02 -1.89 -10.13
CA THR A 591 27.17 -1.17 -10.66
C THR A 591 28.47 -1.90 -10.39
N GLY A 592 29.44 -1.75 -11.30
CA GLY A 592 30.82 -2.15 -11.06
C GLY A 592 31.60 -1.16 -10.20
N LYS A 593 31.02 0.00 -9.86
CA LYS A 593 31.70 1.04 -9.08
C LYS A 593 31.73 0.67 -7.59
N THR A 594 32.91 0.77 -6.99
CA THR A 594 33.15 0.46 -5.56
C THR A 594 33.69 1.65 -4.77
N GLY A 595 33.77 2.81 -5.43
CA GLY A 595 34.25 4.04 -4.83
C GLY A 595 33.41 4.50 -3.64
N SER A 596 34.01 5.29 -2.75
CA SER A 596 33.34 5.84 -1.57
C SER A 596 33.13 7.36 -1.66
N ALA A 597 33.56 7.98 -2.75
CA ALA A 597 33.36 9.40 -2.95
C ALA A 597 31.97 9.72 -3.50
N PHE A 598 31.46 10.86 -3.08
CA PHE A 598 30.17 11.40 -3.49
C PHE A 598 30.26 12.92 -3.45
N GLY A 599 29.30 13.57 -4.08
CA GLY A 599 29.31 15.00 -4.22
C GLY A 599 28.16 15.50 -5.06
N ILE A 600 28.32 16.75 -5.47
CA ILE A 600 27.32 17.48 -6.23
C ILE A 600 28.00 18.27 -7.34
N GLY A 601 27.27 18.55 -8.41
CA GLY A 601 27.82 19.34 -9.49
C GLY A 601 26.90 19.51 -10.67
N THR A 602 27.46 20.10 -11.71
CA THR A 602 26.78 20.43 -12.95
C THR A 602 27.77 20.42 -14.11
N TRP A 603 27.25 20.13 -15.30
CA TRP A 603 27.98 20.30 -16.55
C TRP A 603 27.66 21.64 -17.25
N THR A 604 26.72 22.40 -16.69
CA THR A 604 26.19 23.65 -17.26
C THR A 604 26.07 24.75 -16.21
N ALA A 605 25.92 26.01 -16.62
CA ALA A 605 25.70 27.11 -15.69
C ALA A 605 24.35 26.99 -14.94
N GLY A 606 24.29 27.57 -13.74
CA GLY A 606 23.05 27.79 -13.00
C GLY A 606 22.52 26.58 -12.24
N ALA A 607 23.36 25.96 -11.41
CA ALA A 607 22.95 24.94 -10.46
C ALA A 607 23.06 25.44 -9.01
N GLU A 608 22.06 25.13 -8.21
CA GLU A 608 22.03 25.46 -6.79
C GLU A 608 21.56 24.27 -5.96
N PHE A 609 22.19 24.09 -4.80
CA PHE A 609 21.94 22.99 -3.87
C PHE A 609 21.69 23.53 -2.46
N ASP A 610 20.69 23.00 -1.78
CA ASP A 610 20.25 23.46 -0.45
C ASP A 610 20.89 22.64 0.68
N TYR A 611 21.05 21.34 0.50
CA TYR A 611 21.76 20.47 1.44
C TYR A 611 22.39 19.27 0.75
N LEU A 612 23.33 18.59 1.42
CA LEU A 612 23.79 17.24 1.10
C LEU A 612 23.77 16.40 2.38
N VAL A 613 22.99 15.31 2.37
CA VAL A 613 22.78 14.47 3.54
C VAL A 613 23.09 13.01 3.21
N VAL A 614 23.77 12.34 4.14
CA VAL A 614 24.00 10.88 4.10
C VAL A 614 23.42 10.25 5.35
N ARG A 615 22.66 9.17 5.18
CA ARG A 615 22.04 8.39 6.26
C ARG A 615 22.36 6.90 6.11
N PRO A 616 22.42 6.14 7.22
CA PRO A 616 22.56 4.69 7.11
C PRO A 616 21.25 4.06 6.62
N LEU A 617 21.34 2.82 6.14
CA LEU A 617 20.17 1.96 5.97
C LEU A 617 20.07 1.03 7.17
N GLN A 618 18.83 0.76 7.60
CA GLN A 618 18.52 -0.14 8.71
C GLN A 618 17.47 -1.16 8.28
N THR A 619 17.65 -2.40 8.72
CA THR A 619 16.64 -3.44 8.59
C THR A 619 15.57 -3.25 9.65
N TYR A 620 14.31 -3.17 9.23
CA TYR A 620 13.14 -3.11 10.08
C TYR A 620 12.50 -4.49 10.12
N THR A 621 12.41 -5.08 11.32
CA THR A 621 11.74 -6.37 11.54
C THR A 621 10.64 -6.26 12.59
N HIS A 622 9.50 -6.90 12.35
CA HIS A 622 8.40 -7.03 13.33
C HIS A 622 7.65 -8.33 13.14
#